data_AF-A0A840V3G4-F1
#
_entry.id   AF-A0A840V3G4-F1
#
_cell.length_a   1.000
_cell.length_b   1.000
_cell.length_c   1.000
_cell.angle_alpha   90.00
_cell.angle_beta   90.00
_cell.angle_gamma   90.00
#
_symmetry.space_group_name_H-M   'P 1'
#
loop_
_entity.id
_entity.type
_entity.pdbx_description
1 polymer ?
#
loop_
_entity_poly.entity_id
_entity_poly.type
_entity_poly.pdbx_seq_one_letter_code
_entity_poly.pdbx_strand_id
1 'polypeptide(L)'
;MKMKLIGSLVGALAIAGANAATITLTNFDGTNFSGVVDSSGSILNSVGFASIGTFSSDPTSIDDLSSFVQFGNSLSVGANSFISGDINQSLTSGDSYVGGSVYVVIGNGTDLATSTEFFVWKATSNPSGNVYTEDAPIGGPDTVSLQTSTGTVLIGGTTTADFGGGSQTAFQLVAVPEPSVALLGALGLLGLARRRR
;
A
#
# COMPACT_ATOMS: atom_id res chain seq x y z
N MET A 1 21.36 36.14 57.18
CA MET A 1 20.50 35.05 56.65
C MET A 1 20.62 35.05 55.14
N LYS A 2 20.95 33.91 54.53
CA LYS A 2 21.17 33.76 53.07
C LYS A 2 19.84 33.42 52.40
N MET A 3 19.34 34.29 51.50
CA MET A 3 18.15 34.01 50.68
C MET A 3 18.50 32.98 49.60
N LYS A 4 17.75 31.87 49.54
CA LYS A 4 17.82 30.89 48.46
C LYS A 4 16.86 31.34 47.35
N LEU A 5 17.41 31.66 46.18
CA LEU A 5 16.63 31.88 44.96
C LEU A 5 16.21 30.51 44.41
N ILE A 6 14.91 30.22 44.40
CA ILE A 6 14.36 29.02 43.77
C ILE A 6 14.07 29.40 42.31
N GLY A 7 14.89 28.88 41.38
CA GLY A 7 14.72 29.07 39.95
C GLY A 7 13.54 28.25 39.43
N SER A 8 12.51 28.93 38.89
CA SER A 8 11.41 28.31 38.17
C SER A 8 11.88 27.91 36.77
N LEU A 9 12.02 26.60 36.53
CA LEU A 9 12.25 26.04 35.21
C LEU A 9 10.93 26.08 34.43
N VAL A 10 10.75 27.08 33.58
CA VAL A 10 9.65 27.11 32.62
C VAL A 10 10.01 26.17 31.47
N GLY A 11 9.44 24.97 31.49
CA GLY A 11 9.55 24.03 30.38
C GLY A 11 8.80 24.57 29.17
N ALA A 12 9.52 24.88 28.09
CA ALA A 12 8.92 25.20 26.80
C ALA A 12 8.23 23.94 26.25
N LEU A 13 6.90 23.95 26.25
CA LEU A 13 6.11 22.94 25.56
C LEU A 13 6.23 23.23 24.05
N ALA A 14 7.08 22.48 23.35
CA ALA A 14 7.12 22.51 21.91
C ALA A 14 5.81 21.92 21.37
N ILE A 15 4.93 22.78 20.86
CA ILE A 15 3.72 22.35 20.14
C ILE A 15 4.22 21.84 18.78
N ALA A 16 4.36 20.52 18.64
CA ALA A 16 4.59 19.90 17.34
C ALA A 16 3.35 20.19 16.47
N GLY A 17 3.50 21.06 15.47
CA GLY A 17 2.45 21.34 14.51
C GLY A 17 2.26 20.14 13.60
N ALA A 18 1.05 19.58 13.62
CA ALA A 18 0.62 18.57 12.67
C ALA A 18 0.22 19.26 11.36
N ASN A 19 0.83 18.86 10.25
CA ASN A 19 0.53 19.40 8.92
C ASN A 19 -0.16 18.32 8.06
N ALA A 20 -1.16 18.69 7.26
CA ALA A 20 -1.80 17.75 6.34
C ALA A 20 -0.94 17.58 5.08
N ALA A 21 -0.53 16.36 4.79
CA ALA A 21 0.15 15.95 3.57
C ALA A 21 -0.83 15.32 2.58
N THR A 22 -0.67 15.65 1.30
CA THR A 22 -1.48 15.16 0.18
C THR A 22 -0.59 14.51 -0.87
N ILE A 23 -0.97 13.32 -1.34
CA ILE A 23 -0.31 12.61 -2.45
C ILE A 23 -1.38 12.14 -3.43
N THR A 24 -1.22 12.48 -4.71
CA THR A 24 -2.09 11.96 -5.78
C THR A 24 -1.63 10.55 -6.17
N LEU A 25 -2.50 9.56 -6.15
CA LEU A 25 -2.24 8.24 -6.76
C LEU A 25 -2.97 8.16 -8.10
N THR A 26 -2.28 7.76 -9.16
CA THR A 26 -2.87 7.54 -10.49
C THR A 26 -2.24 6.35 -11.22
N ASN A 27 -3.00 5.62 -12.03
CA ASN A 27 -2.46 4.63 -12.98
C ASN A 27 -2.55 5.09 -14.44
N PHE A 28 -2.72 6.40 -14.64
CA PHE A 28 -2.67 7.08 -15.92
C PHE A 28 -1.76 8.29 -15.84
N ASP A 29 -0.72 8.33 -16.69
CA ASP A 29 0.28 9.41 -16.71
C ASP A 29 -0.02 10.50 -17.77
N GLY A 30 -1.20 10.46 -18.38
CA GLY A 30 -1.59 11.32 -19.50
C GLY A 30 -1.31 10.71 -20.88
N THR A 31 -0.41 9.72 -20.96
CA THR A 31 -0.02 9.05 -22.21
C THR A 31 -0.26 7.54 -22.16
N ASN A 32 0.07 6.91 -21.04
CA ASN A 32 0.01 5.48 -20.82
C ASN A 32 -0.98 5.16 -19.69
N PHE A 33 -1.72 4.08 -19.87
CA PHE A 33 -2.61 3.52 -18.87
C PHE A 33 -2.15 2.11 -18.49
N SER A 34 -1.97 1.87 -17.20
CA SER A 34 -1.65 0.55 -16.66
C SER A 34 -2.77 0.09 -15.73
N GLY A 35 -3.76 -0.58 -16.32
CA GLY A 35 -4.90 -1.12 -15.57
C GLY A 35 -4.49 -2.28 -14.67
N VAL A 36 -5.44 -2.77 -13.89
CA VAL A 36 -5.23 -3.83 -12.90
C VAL A 36 -6.22 -4.96 -13.13
N VAL A 37 -5.75 -6.20 -13.09
CA VAL A 37 -6.56 -7.41 -13.26
C VAL A 37 -6.35 -8.37 -12.09
N ASP A 38 -7.37 -9.17 -11.81
CA ASP A 38 -7.37 -10.17 -10.74
C ASP A 38 -6.39 -11.32 -11.07
N SER A 39 -6.25 -12.27 -10.15
CA SER A 39 -5.33 -13.39 -10.36
C SER A 39 -5.68 -14.26 -11.57
N SER A 40 -6.94 -14.23 -12.03
CA SER A 40 -7.42 -14.94 -13.23
C SER A 40 -7.20 -14.16 -14.53
N GLY A 41 -6.83 -12.88 -14.45
CA GLY A 41 -6.70 -11.97 -15.59
C GLY A 41 -7.98 -11.17 -15.90
N SER A 42 -8.99 -11.22 -15.04
CA SER A 42 -10.22 -10.44 -15.19
C SER A 42 -10.03 -9.01 -14.67
N ILE A 43 -10.60 -8.03 -15.37
CA ILE A 43 -10.50 -6.61 -15.01
C ILE A 43 -11.18 -6.34 -13.66
N LEU A 44 -10.47 -5.68 -12.74
CA LEU A 44 -11.04 -5.13 -11.50
C LEU A 44 -11.97 -3.95 -11.83
N ASN A 45 -13.23 -4.26 -12.11
CA ASN A 45 -14.19 -3.25 -12.56
C ASN A 45 -15.05 -2.74 -11.40
N SER A 46 -14.76 -1.53 -10.90
CA SER A 46 -15.49 -0.89 -9.80
C SER A 46 -15.48 -1.69 -8.49
N VAL A 47 -14.47 -2.57 -8.34
CA VAL A 47 -14.24 -3.42 -7.18
C VAL A 47 -12.74 -3.44 -6.95
N GLY A 48 -12.32 -3.39 -5.69
CA GLY A 48 -10.92 -3.29 -5.32
C GLY A 48 -10.61 -1.96 -4.64
N PHE A 49 -9.44 -1.93 -3.98
CA PHE A 49 -8.90 -0.72 -3.39
C PHE A 49 -7.45 -0.54 -3.82
N ALA A 50 -6.99 0.70 -3.83
CA ALA A 50 -5.60 1.08 -4.02
C ALA A 50 -5.18 1.98 -2.86
N SER A 51 -4.03 1.71 -2.26
CA SER A 51 -3.50 2.51 -1.15
C SER A 51 -2.03 2.78 -1.37
N ILE A 52 -1.54 3.86 -0.77
CA ILE A 52 -0.12 4.12 -0.65
C ILE A 52 0.31 3.93 0.80
N GLY A 53 1.58 3.61 1.01
CA GLY A 53 2.12 3.44 2.35
C GLY A 53 3.58 3.06 2.32
N THR A 54 4.04 2.51 3.44
CA THR A 54 5.43 2.10 3.61
C THR A 54 5.57 0.70 4.19
N PHE A 55 6.74 0.11 3.94
CA PHE A 55 7.23 -1.08 4.62
C PHE A 55 8.59 -0.75 5.23
N SER A 56 8.95 -1.39 6.34
CA SER A 56 10.29 -1.26 6.93
C SER A 56 11.38 -1.86 6.03
N SER A 57 11.01 -2.81 5.17
CA SER A 57 11.86 -3.48 4.19
C SER A 57 11.01 -3.93 3.00
N ASP A 58 11.62 -4.10 1.83
CA ASP A 58 10.89 -4.53 0.64
C ASP A 58 10.19 -5.89 0.90
N PRO A 59 8.86 -5.98 0.72
CA PRO A 59 8.15 -7.23 0.90
C PRO A 59 8.55 -8.21 -0.19
N THR A 60 8.75 -9.47 0.20
CA THR A 60 9.19 -10.56 -0.66
C THR A 60 8.10 -11.60 -0.88
N SER A 61 7.05 -11.56 -0.05
CA SER A 61 5.93 -12.49 -0.08
C SER A 61 4.64 -11.82 0.40
N ILE A 62 3.50 -12.44 0.08
CA ILE A 62 2.18 -11.96 0.49
C ILE A 62 2.03 -11.83 2.01
N ASP A 63 2.74 -12.66 2.79
CA ASP A 63 2.69 -12.66 4.25
C ASP A 63 3.26 -11.35 4.84
N ASP A 64 4.15 -10.68 4.10
CA ASP A 64 4.76 -9.42 4.48
C ASP A 64 3.77 -8.25 4.45
N LEU A 65 2.59 -8.39 3.82
CA LEU A 65 1.52 -7.38 3.82
C LEU A 65 1.05 -7.01 5.23
N SER A 66 1.21 -7.91 6.20
CA SER A 66 0.92 -7.65 7.61
C SER A 66 1.77 -6.52 8.22
N SER A 67 2.91 -6.21 7.59
CA SER A 67 3.81 -5.11 8.00
C SER A 67 3.57 -3.80 7.22
N PHE A 68 2.59 -3.78 6.31
CA PHE A 68 2.26 -2.59 5.55
C PHE A 68 1.67 -1.51 6.47
N VAL A 69 2.28 -0.34 6.45
CA VAL A 69 1.78 0.83 7.16
C VAL A 69 1.15 1.76 6.12
N GLN A 70 -0.17 1.74 6.06
CA GLN A 70 -0.95 2.54 5.12
C GLN A 70 -0.88 4.03 5.45
N PHE A 71 -0.57 4.85 4.45
CA PHE A 71 -0.62 6.30 4.55
C PHE A 71 -2.02 6.79 4.17
N GLY A 72 -2.71 7.44 5.12
CA GLY A 72 -4.03 8.00 4.89
C GLY A 72 -5.08 6.93 4.55
N ASN A 73 -6.01 7.30 3.67
CA ASN A 73 -7.10 6.43 3.22
C ASN A 73 -6.73 5.66 1.95
N SER A 74 -7.53 4.67 1.59
CA SER A 74 -7.48 4.01 0.28
C SER A 74 -8.40 4.70 -0.73
N LEU A 75 -8.10 4.51 -2.00
CA LEU A 75 -8.95 4.84 -3.14
C LEU A 75 -9.68 3.57 -3.61
N SER A 76 -10.91 3.71 -4.08
CA SER A 76 -11.58 2.62 -4.80
C SER A 76 -11.00 2.46 -6.20
N VAL A 77 -10.83 1.22 -6.65
CA VAL A 77 -10.57 0.95 -8.06
C VAL A 77 -11.86 1.24 -8.84
N GLY A 78 -11.79 2.15 -9.80
CA GLY A 78 -12.92 2.61 -10.60
C GLY A 78 -13.25 1.68 -11.76
N ALA A 79 -14.10 2.16 -12.66
CA ALA A 79 -14.45 1.43 -13.87
C ALA A 79 -13.20 1.17 -14.74
N ASN A 80 -13.16 0.01 -15.40
CA ASN A 80 -12.03 -0.43 -16.23
C ASN A 80 -10.68 -0.36 -15.50
N SER A 81 -10.67 -0.60 -14.19
CA SER A 81 -9.48 -0.54 -13.34
C SER A 81 -8.78 0.82 -13.27
N PHE A 82 -9.50 1.91 -13.51
CA PHE A 82 -8.95 3.26 -13.38
C PHE A 82 -8.78 3.63 -11.90
N ILE A 83 -7.60 4.17 -11.55
CA ILE A 83 -7.28 4.64 -10.21
C ILE A 83 -6.79 6.07 -10.36
N SER A 84 -7.48 7.01 -9.70
CA SER A 84 -7.05 8.41 -9.61
C SER A 84 -7.68 9.07 -8.39
N GLY A 85 -6.88 9.75 -7.57
CA GLY A 85 -7.38 10.53 -6.46
C GLY A 85 -6.31 10.93 -5.44
N ASP A 86 -6.71 11.80 -4.52
CA ASP A 86 -5.85 12.34 -3.48
C ASP A 86 -5.94 11.52 -2.20
N ILE A 87 -4.79 11.11 -1.68
CA ILE A 87 -4.65 10.45 -0.38
C ILE A 87 -4.05 11.44 0.59
N ASN A 88 -4.77 11.69 1.69
CA ASN A 88 -4.42 12.70 2.68
C ASN A 88 -4.09 12.06 4.02
N GLN A 89 -3.03 12.53 4.67
CA GLN A 89 -2.63 12.10 6.01
C GLN A 89 -1.97 13.26 6.74
N SER A 90 -2.26 13.42 8.03
CA SER A 90 -1.49 14.36 8.84
C SER A 90 -0.11 13.78 9.13
N LEU A 91 0.94 14.55 8.84
CA LEU A 91 2.32 14.27 9.21
C LEU A 91 2.81 15.28 10.25
N THR A 92 3.59 14.78 11.18
CA THR A 92 4.34 15.50 12.21
C THR A 92 5.83 15.21 12.04
N SER A 93 6.69 16.10 12.54
CA SER A 93 8.13 15.83 12.51
C SER A 93 8.44 14.57 13.32
N GLY A 94 9.21 13.65 12.71
CA GLY A 94 9.51 12.33 13.28
C GLY A 94 8.47 11.24 13.00
N ASP A 95 7.49 11.47 12.12
CA ASP A 95 6.58 10.42 11.66
C ASP A 95 7.35 9.26 10.98
N SER A 96 6.87 8.03 11.19
CA SER A 96 7.54 6.82 10.73
C SER A 96 7.60 6.67 9.20
N TYR A 97 6.82 7.47 8.48
CA TYR A 97 6.83 7.49 7.02
C TYR A 97 8.09 8.17 6.47
N VAL A 98 8.56 9.23 7.15
CA VAL A 98 9.57 10.15 6.64
C VAL A 98 10.87 9.41 6.29
N GLY A 99 11.36 9.59 5.06
CA GLY A 99 12.53 8.89 4.53
C GLY A 99 12.26 7.44 4.09
N GLY A 100 11.07 6.91 4.37
CA GLY A 100 10.61 5.61 3.88
C GLY A 100 10.30 5.65 2.39
N SER A 101 10.48 4.51 1.70
CA SER A 101 10.06 4.37 0.31
C SER A 101 8.53 4.34 0.20
N VAL A 102 8.02 4.82 -0.93
CA VAL A 102 6.59 4.80 -1.24
C VAL A 102 6.23 3.50 -1.95
N TYR A 103 5.23 2.81 -1.41
CA TYR A 103 4.68 1.58 -1.97
C TYR A 103 3.20 1.79 -2.28
N VAL A 104 2.74 1.14 -3.34
CA VAL A 104 1.33 1.03 -3.70
C VAL A 104 0.90 -0.40 -3.42
N VAL A 105 -0.18 -0.56 -2.64
CA VAL A 105 -0.84 -1.85 -2.41
C VAL A 105 -2.23 -1.79 -3.00
N ILE A 106 -2.53 -2.74 -3.88
CA ILE A 106 -3.86 -2.93 -4.48
C ILE A 106 -4.40 -4.30 -4.07
N GLY A 107 -5.68 -4.36 -3.77
CA GLY A 107 -6.38 -5.62 -3.53
C GLY A 107 -7.75 -5.68 -4.22
N ASN A 108 -8.31 -6.88 -4.29
CA ASN A 108 -9.60 -7.15 -4.95
C ASN A 108 -10.84 -6.93 -4.05
N GLY A 109 -10.65 -6.60 -2.76
CA GLY A 109 -11.69 -6.23 -1.81
C GLY A 109 -11.83 -4.71 -1.64
N THR A 110 -12.62 -4.27 -0.66
CA THR A 110 -12.78 -2.83 -0.37
C THR A 110 -11.64 -2.27 0.49
N ASP A 111 -10.88 -3.15 1.13
CA ASP A 111 -9.76 -2.82 2.00
C ASP A 111 -8.79 -4.01 2.12
N LEU A 112 -7.73 -3.82 2.92
CA LEU A 112 -6.71 -4.82 3.19
C LEU A 112 -7.27 -6.10 3.85
N ALA A 113 -8.33 -5.99 4.66
CA ALA A 113 -8.86 -7.10 5.44
C ALA A 113 -9.84 -7.98 4.66
N THR A 114 -10.54 -7.39 3.68
CA THR A 114 -11.55 -8.06 2.85
C THR A 114 -11.00 -8.60 1.55
N SER A 115 -9.76 -8.24 1.20
CA SER A 115 -9.10 -8.68 -0.03
C SER A 115 -8.50 -10.08 0.12
N THR A 116 -8.68 -10.90 -0.91
CA THR A 116 -8.11 -12.26 -1.02
C THR A 116 -6.98 -12.34 -2.04
N GLU A 117 -6.74 -11.24 -2.75
CA GLU A 117 -5.69 -11.13 -3.75
C GLU A 117 -5.07 -9.74 -3.63
N PHE A 118 -3.76 -9.66 -3.86
CA PHE A 118 -3.02 -8.42 -3.72
C PHE A 118 -1.96 -8.22 -4.80
N PHE A 119 -1.58 -6.98 -4.97
CA PHE A 119 -0.47 -6.53 -5.78
C PHE A 119 0.30 -5.47 -4.99
N VAL A 120 1.63 -5.55 -5.02
CA VAL A 120 2.52 -4.57 -4.37
C VAL A 120 3.54 -4.05 -5.35
N TRP A 121 3.62 -2.73 -5.41
CA TRP A 121 4.54 -2.00 -6.26
C TRP A 121 5.32 -0.97 -5.45
N LYS A 122 6.58 -0.76 -5.79
CA LYS A 122 7.46 0.22 -5.17
C LYS A 122 7.82 1.31 -6.16
N ALA A 123 7.68 2.57 -5.76
CA ALA A 123 8.19 3.69 -6.54
C ALA A 123 9.72 3.67 -6.57
N THR A 124 10.32 3.64 -7.76
CA THR A 124 11.79 3.65 -7.92
C THR A 124 12.29 4.73 -8.88
N SER A 125 11.46 5.15 -9.82
CA SER A 125 11.76 6.18 -10.81
C SER A 125 10.58 7.13 -11.00
N ASN A 126 9.81 7.38 -9.94
CA ASN A 126 8.68 8.28 -10.00
C ASN A 126 9.18 9.74 -10.12
N PRO A 127 8.74 10.51 -11.13
CA PRO A 127 9.28 11.86 -11.40
C PRO A 127 9.15 12.83 -10.24
N SER A 128 8.08 12.70 -9.44
CA SER A 128 7.81 13.56 -8.28
C SER A 128 8.53 13.10 -7.01
N GLY A 129 9.32 12.02 -7.06
CA GLY A 129 10.04 11.46 -5.91
C GLY A 129 9.56 10.06 -5.52
N ASN A 130 10.39 9.36 -4.74
CA ASN A 130 10.15 7.95 -4.34
C ASN A 130 10.05 7.73 -2.83
N VAL A 131 10.23 8.79 -2.03
CA VAL A 131 10.29 8.72 -0.57
C VAL A 131 9.36 9.75 0.05
N TYR A 132 8.84 9.46 1.24
CA TYR A 132 8.09 10.43 2.03
C TYR A 132 9.03 11.50 2.61
N THR A 133 8.51 12.71 2.77
CA THR A 133 9.24 13.88 3.30
C THR A 133 8.44 14.54 4.43
N GLU A 134 9.11 15.36 5.24
CA GLU A 134 8.43 16.15 6.29
C GLU A 134 7.73 17.41 5.75
N ASP A 135 7.88 17.68 4.45
CA ASP A 135 7.36 18.90 3.85
C ASP A 135 5.83 18.88 3.80
N ALA A 136 5.22 20.04 4.01
CA ALA A 136 3.79 20.24 3.89
C ALA A 136 3.51 21.35 2.86
N PRO A 137 2.46 21.22 2.04
CA PRO A 137 1.40 20.20 2.08
C PRO A 137 1.77 18.88 1.39
N ILE A 138 3.02 18.71 0.96
CA ILE A 138 3.47 17.57 0.15
C ILE A 138 4.43 16.72 0.98
N GLY A 139 3.88 15.70 1.66
CA GLY A 139 4.63 14.82 2.58
C GLY A 139 5.38 13.67 1.91
N GLY A 140 5.75 13.83 0.63
CA GLY A 140 6.30 12.80 -0.23
C GLY A 140 6.26 13.23 -1.69
N PRO A 141 6.14 12.32 -2.66
CA PRO A 141 5.88 12.74 -4.03
C PRO A 141 4.51 13.39 -4.17
N ASP A 142 4.44 14.50 -4.90
CA ASP A 142 3.17 15.16 -5.23
C ASP A 142 2.19 14.21 -5.97
N THR A 143 2.74 13.38 -6.86
CA THR A 143 2.00 12.35 -7.59
C THR A 143 2.78 11.05 -7.64
N VAL A 144 2.10 9.94 -7.40
CA VAL A 144 2.58 8.57 -7.62
C VAL A 144 1.87 8.03 -8.85
N SER A 145 2.62 7.89 -9.94
CA SER A 145 2.11 7.26 -11.16
C SER A 145 2.46 5.77 -11.16
N LEU A 146 1.44 4.93 -11.01
CA LEU A 146 1.57 3.47 -11.06
C LEU A 146 1.76 3.02 -12.51
N GLN A 147 3.02 2.84 -12.91
CA GLN A 147 3.42 2.34 -14.24
C GLN A 147 4.59 1.37 -14.09
N THR A 148 4.83 0.55 -15.12
CA THR A 148 6.00 -0.33 -15.16
C THR A 148 7.33 0.41 -15.34
N SER A 149 7.28 1.66 -15.82
CA SER A 149 8.46 2.52 -16.04
C SER A 149 8.86 3.36 -14.82
N THR A 150 7.94 3.60 -13.89
CA THR A 150 8.13 4.48 -12.73
C THR A 150 8.38 3.71 -11.43
N GLY A 151 8.30 2.39 -11.46
CA GLY A 151 8.53 1.57 -10.29
C GLY A 151 8.68 0.08 -10.59
N THR A 152 8.67 -0.71 -9.52
CA THR A 152 8.99 -2.13 -9.56
C THR A 152 7.90 -2.93 -8.88
N VAL A 153 7.43 -3.99 -9.55
CA VAL A 153 6.49 -4.96 -8.97
C VAL A 153 7.26 -5.84 -7.98
N LEU A 154 6.79 -5.88 -6.73
CA LEU A 154 7.35 -6.74 -5.68
C LEU A 154 6.49 -7.98 -5.45
N ILE A 155 5.16 -7.82 -5.52
CA ILE A 155 4.19 -8.90 -5.36
C ILE A 155 3.13 -8.78 -6.45
N GLY A 156 2.75 -9.92 -7.04
CA GLY A 156 1.89 -9.97 -8.21
C GLY A 156 2.71 -10.07 -9.49
N GLY A 157 2.12 -9.65 -10.61
CA GLY A 157 2.75 -9.76 -11.92
C GLY A 157 2.33 -8.67 -12.89
N THR A 158 2.76 -8.81 -14.12
CA THR A 158 2.28 -8.04 -15.26
C THR A 158 1.72 -8.98 -16.31
N THR A 159 0.68 -8.51 -16.99
CA THR A 159 0.03 -9.22 -18.09
C THR A 159 -0.45 -8.21 -19.13
N THR A 160 -1.26 -8.66 -20.08
CA THR A 160 -1.90 -7.81 -21.07
C THR A 160 -3.41 -7.94 -20.97
N ALA A 161 -4.12 -6.83 -20.98
CA ALA A 161 -5.58 -6.80 -20.98
C ALA A 161 -6.11 -5.66 -21.86
N ASP A 162 -7.32 -5.82 -22.39
CA ASP A 162 -8.00 -4.78 -23.16
C ASP A 162 -9.06 -4.11 -22.28
N PHE A 163 -8.86 -2.82 -22.02
CA PHE A 163 -9.73 -1.98 -21.20
C PHE A 163 -10.73 -1.16 -22.04
N GLY A 164 -10.96 -1.55 -23.30
CA GLY A 164 -11.86 -0.88 -24.24
C GLY A 164 -11.16 0.04 -25.24
N GLY A 165 -9.83 -0.03 -25.33
CA GLY A 165 -9.00 0.80 -26.19
C GLY A 165 -7.88 0.03 -26.91
N GLY A 166 -7.92 -1.30 -26.83
CA GLY A 166 -6.85 -2.19 -27.28
C GLY A 166 -6.06 -2.79 -26.12
N SER A 167 -5.29 -3.83 -26.44
CA SER A 167 -4.46 -4.54 -25.47
C SER A 167 -3.34 -3.64 -24.94
N GLN A 168 -3.30 -3.47 -23.62
CA GLN A 168 -2.29 -2.69 -22.92
C GLN A 168 -1.68 -3.52 -21.78
N THR A 169 -0.52 -3.09 -21.27
CA THR A 169 0.07 -3.70 -20.07
C THR A 169 -0.88 -3.50 -18.89
N ALA A 170 -1.07 -4.56 -18.12
CA ALA A 170 -1.84 -4.57 -16.90
C ALA A 170 -1.03 -5.15 -15.75
N PHE A 171 -1.32 -4.70 -14.53
CA PHE A 171 -0.85 -5.34 -13.30
C PHE A 171 -1.78 -6.47 -12.91
N GLN A 172 -1.21 -7.61 -12.53
CA GLN A 172 -1.95 -8.79 -12.13
C GLN A 172 -1.80 -9.04 -10.63
N LEU A 173 -2.92 -9.18 -9.92
CA LEU A 173 -2.94 -9.55 -8.52
C LEU A 173 -2.51 -11.01 -8.35
N VAL A 174 -2.00 -11.35 -7.17
CA VAL A 174 -1.75 -12.73 -6.77
C VAL A 174 -2.65 -13.10 -5.59
N ALA A 175 -3.22 -14.30 -5.63
CA ALA A 175 -4.06 -14.80 -4.56
C ALA A 175 -3.24 -15.07 -3.28
N VAL A 176 -3.83 -14.76 -2.13
CA VAL A 176 -3.30 -15.17 -0.82
C VAL A 176 -3.54 -16.67 -0.67
N PRO A 177 -2.50 -17.50 -0.46
CA PRO A 177 -2.70 -18.91 -0.17
C PRO A 177 -3.55 -19.08 1.09
N GLU A 178 -4.67 -19.77 0.99
CA GLU A 178 -5.47 -20.08 2.18
C GLU A 178 -4.65 -20.95 3.15
N PRO A 179 -4.73 -20.70 4.47
CA PRO A 179 -4.10 -21.56 5.46
C PRO A 179 -4.65 -22.98 5.29
N SER A 180 -3.76 -23.91 4.99
CA SER A 180 -4.09 -25.20 4.37
C SER A 180 -5.08 -26.02 5.21
N VAL A 181 -6.35 -26.03 4.79
CA VAL A 181 -7.40 -26.93 5.31
C VAL A 181 -7.01 -28.41 5.19
N ALA A 182 -6.07 -28.72 4.30
CA ALA A 182 -5.48 -30.04 4.11
C ALA A 182 -4.72 -30.56 5.35
N LEU A 183 -4.06 -29.70 6.14
CA LEU A 183 -3.36 -30.12 7.36
C LEU A 183 -4.34 -30.54 8.47
N LEU A 184 -5.48 -29.84 8.57
CA LEU A 184 -6.53 -30.15 9.54
C LEU A 184 -7.23 -31.47 9.20
N GLY A 185 -7.45 -31.73 7.91
CA GLY A 185 -7.94 -33.03 7.43
C GLY A 185 -6.99 -34.19 7.74
N ALA A 186 -5.68 -33.99 7.55
CA ALA A 186 -4.67 -35.00 7.85
C ALA A 186 -4.55 -35.31 9.36
N LEU A 187 -4.62 -34.28 10.22
CA LEU A 187 -4.66 -34.46 11.68
C LEU A 187 -5.94 -35.14 12.16
N GLY A 188 -7.09 -34.82 11.56
CA GLY A 188 -8.36 -35.50 11.85
C GLY A 188 -8.32 -36.99 11.55
N LEU A 189 -7.69 -37.39 10.44
CA LEU A 189 -7.51 -38.80 10.07
C LEU A 189 -6.53 -39.53 11.00
N LEU A 190 -5.43 -38.87 11.42
CA LEU A 190 -4.49 -39.41 12.41
C LEU A 190 -5.14 -39.59 13.80
N GLY A 191 -6.00 -38.67 14.22
CA GLY A 191 -6.78 -38.78 15.46
C GLY A 191 -7.76 -39.95 15.45
N LEU A 192 -8.42 -40.21 14.31
CA LEU A 192 -9.32 -41.34 14.14
C LEU A 192 -8.59 -42.69 14.03
N ALA A 193 -7.40 -42.71 13.42
CA ALA A 193 -6.58 -43.91 13.31
C ALA A 193 -6.08 -44.43 14.67
N ARG A 194 -5.92 -43.55 15.68
CA ARG A 194 -5.47 -43.94 17.03
C ARG A 194 -6.55 -44.59 17.90
N ARG A 195 -7.85 -44.46 17.56
CA ARG A 195 -8.96 -45.03 18.37
C ARG A 195 -9.22 -46.52 18.09
N ARG A 196 -8.54 -47.13 17.11
CA ARG A 196 -8.75 -48.54 16.72
C ARG A 196 -7.72 -49.53 17.30
N ARG A 197 -6.96 -49.16 18.33
CA ARG A 197 -6.14 -50.11 19.11
C ARG A 197 -6.59 -50.13 20.56
#